data_AF-A0A3M1FD99-F1
#
_entry.id   AF-A0A3M1FD99-F1
#
_cell.length_a   1.000
_cell.length_b   1.000
_cell.length_c   1.000
_cell.angle_alpha   90.00
_cell.angle_beta   90.00
_cell.angle_gamma   90.00
#
_symmetry.space_group_name_H-M   'P 1'
#
loop_
_entity.id
_entity.type
_entity.pdbx_description
1 polymer ?
#
loop_
_entity_poly.entity_id
_entity_poly.type
_entity_poly.pdbx_seq_one_letter_code
_entity_poly.pdbx_strand_id
1 'polypeptide(L)'
;LAGAPGIHYVQAWLWDGCNLSSSPPIWDAINDAPDFAWTLAPHEWHLYRTAWAPGTNVAISMTVTGDDDALAVWSPGNSAAPDLVGDLPGPNAHTEQLAFTAADGVYQILAYGQPPFGAQYQIDWQPSTGRLAATSPVASAAALPSAPVIPVDETPPVSSGLPEFQAAATGVFTTPWTAIAPGQTLTFTHNLGGDPDQYAVELWFLDDEANGAGIHHRGYGGNQVSGQLQGAFWSNLTGNTIRVTRNPNDATADRVRLRIWQAEPPDWDSGWLSIQPGDANIQTLTHNLGGNAEDYLVALKFRDPTPGGLGLHHYAYGGLDLSGQVQGAAWFNLSSTSVQVVRFAGDQVAPQVRVMIYRPDPARPPAYDSGWRTVNVGQMVTLNHNLGGNPMNYILRTAARSAQHGVNSFGAGGLTLSNGQGRGGFVQRLTGSSMEVYRLPQDIYQQEVRVRIWLPTYSLYLPLVDGGAGSA
;
A
#
# COMPACT_ATOMS: atom_id res chain seq x y z
N LEU A 1 -17.55 34.33 -15.58
CA LEU A 1 -17.69 33.28 -16.62
C LEU A 1 -18.71 32.28 -16.10
N ALA A 2 -19.85 32.21 -16.79
CA ALA A 2 -21.06 31.51 -16.38
C ALA A 2 -20.90 29.98 -16.42
N GLY A 3 -21.64 29.30 -15.53
CA GLY A 3 -21.52 27.88 -15.25
C GLY A 3 -21.97 26.93 -16.36
N ALA A 4 -21.35 25.76 -16.37
CA ALA A 4 -21.85 24.57 -17.07
C ALA A 4 -22.53 23.65 -16.03
N PRO A 5 -23.78 23.23 -16.25
CA PRO A 5 -24.44 22.21 -15.43
C PRO A 5 -24.08 20.81 -15.96
N GLY A 6 -23.63 19.96 -15.05
CA GLY A 6 -23.51 18.52 -15.24
C GLY A 6 -23.67 17.88 -13.86
N ILE A 7 -24.60 16.93 -13.73
CA ILE A 7 -24.76 16.14 -12.50
C ILE A 7 -23.81 14.95 -12.62
N HIS A 8 -22.88 14.83 -11.67
CA HIS A 8 -21.83 13.81 -11.63
C HIS A 8 -21.95 13.03 -10.32
N TYR A 9 -22.41 11.77 -10.34
CA TYR A 9 -22.36 10.91 -9.15
C TYR A 9 -22.18 9.43 -9.52
N VAL A 10 -21.16 8.78 -8.94
CA VAL A 10 -21.30 7.44 -8.36
C VAL A 10 -21.71 7.67 -6.91
N GLN A 11 -22.96 7.36 -6.57
CA GLN A 11 -23.40 7.38 -5.18
C GLN A 11 -23.04 6.02 -4.57
N ALA A 12 -21.92 5.95 -3.86
CA ALA A 12 -21.85 5.10 -2.69
C ALA A 12 -22.40 5.91 -1.50
N TRP A 13 -23.07 5.24 -0.56
CA TRP A 13 -23.82 5.73 0.62
C TRP A 13 -25.33 5.82 0.45
N LEU A 14 -25.98 4.75 0.92
CA LEU A 14 -27.08 4.77 1.89
C LEU A 14 -27.05 3.45 2.66
N TRP A 15 -27.26 3.55 3.97
CA TRP A 15 -27.66 2.46 4.86
C TRP A 15 -28.97 1.91 4.29
N ASP A 16 -28.90 0.92 3.40
CA ASP A 16 -30.06 0.09 3.12
C ASP A 16 -30.26 -0.85 4.32
N GLY A 17 -31.42 -1.46 4.47
CA GLY A 17 -31.76 -2.29 5.62
C GLY A 17 -30.86 -3.53 5.83
N CYS A 18 -29.74 -3.67 5.11
CA CYS A 18 -28.92 -4.87 5.00
C CYS A 18 -27.66 -4.87 5.89
N ASN A 19 -27.40 -3.84 6.71
CA ASN A 19 -26.26 -3.81 7.65
C ASN A 19 -24.87 -4.06 7.02
N LEU A 20 -24.69 -3.75 5.73
CA LEU A 20 -23.40 -3.88 5.04
C LEU A 20 -22.59 -2.58 5.17
N SER A 21 -21.33 -2.68 5.59
CA SER A 21 -20.37 -1.56 5.56
C SER A 21 -19.49 -1.65 4.31
N SER A 22 -19.49 -0.62 3.47
CA SER A 22 -18.54 -0.52 2.35
C SER A 22 -17.15 -0.06 2.80
N SER A 23 -16.12 -0.51 2.08
CA SER A 23 -14.80 0.13 2.06
C SER A 23 -14.87 1.47 1.31
N PRO A 24 -13.93 2.42 1.54
CA PRO A 24 -14.07 3.80 1.08
C PRO A 24 -14.23 3.94 -0.45
N PRO A 25 -14.91 5.00 -0.91
CA PRO A 25 -15.32 5.19 -2.31
C PRO A 25 -14.13 5.27 -3.26
N ILE A 26 -14.17 4.45 -4.32
CA ILE A 26 -13.43 4.67 -5.55
C ILE A 26 -14.27 5.63 -6.39
N TRP A 27 -13.74 6.83 -6.65
CA TRP A 27 -14.40 7.90 -7.39
C TRP A 27 -14.11 7.76 -8.89
N ASP A 28 -14.70 6.77 -9.55
CA ASP A 28 -14.49 6.56 -10.99
C ASP A 28 -15.79 6.67 -11.78
N ALA A 29 -15.74 7.42 -12.88
CA ALA A 29 -16.78 7.44 -13.89
C ALA A 29 -16.41 6.39 -14.96
N ILE A 30 -17.11 5.26 -14.97
CA ILE A 30 -16.98 4.25 -16.03
C ILE A 30 -18.23 4.35 -16.90
N ASN A 31 -18.16 5.15 -17.96
CA ASN A 31 -19.24 5.25 -18.96
C ASN A 31 -19.13 4.18 -20.06
N ASP A 32 -18.11 3.32 -20.02
CA ASP A 32 -17.82 2.31 -21.05
C ASP A 32 -17.51 0.96 -20.40
N ALA A 33 -17.93 -0.14 -21.03
CA ALA A 33 -17.43 -1.46 -20.65
C ALA A 33 -15.92 -1.48 -20.92
N PRO A 34 -15.11 -1.74 -19.90
CA PRO A 34 -13.68 -1.92 -20.08
C PRO A 34 -13.42 -3.13 -21.00
N ASP A 35 -12.45 -3.00 -21.90
CA ASP A 35 -12.03 -4.03 -22.87
C ASP A 35 -11.06 -5.07 -22.26
N PHE A 36 -11.01 -5.15 -20.93
CA PHE A 36 -10.15 -6.04 -20.17
C PHE A 36 -10.94 -6.73 -19.05
N ALA A 37 -10.44 -7.89 -18.62
CA ALA A 37 -11.06 -8.66 -17.55
C ALA A 37 -10.91 -7.98 -16.18
N TRP A 38 -12.00 -7.92 -15.42
CA TRP A 38 -12.05 -7.48 -14.03
C TRP A 38 -12.02 -8.66 -13.08
N THR A 39 -11.64 -8.42 -11.83
CA THR A 39 -11.77 -9.38 -10.73
C THR A 39 -12.64 -8.75 -9.65
N LEU A 40 -13.81 -9.32 -9.40
CA LEU A 40 -14.65 -9.03 -8.25
C LEU A 40 -14.18 -9.88 -7.08
N ALA A 41 -13.95 -9.27 -5.93
CA ALA A 41 -13.92 -10.01 -4.69
C ALA A 41 -15.31 -10.61 -4.39
N PRO A 42 -15.41 -11.63 -3.51
CA PRO A 42 -16.70 -12.09 -3.02
C PRO A 42 -17.53 -10.92 -2.47
N HIS A 43 -18.80 -10.82 -2.88
CA HIS A 43 -19.72 -9.72 -2.58
C HIS A 43 -19.38 -8.36 -3.20
N GLU A 44 -18.35 -8.26 -4.03
CA GLU A 44 -18.10 -7.06 -4.81
C GLU A 44 -19.07 -7.01 -6.00
N TRP A 45 -19.56 -5.82 -6.31
CA TRP A 45 -20.33 -5.56 -7.51
C TRP A 45 -19.84 -4.32 -8.20
N HIS A 46 -19.91 -4.34 -9.54
CA HIS A 46 -19.70 -3.16 -10.37
C HIS A 46 -21.00 -2.81 -11.09
N LEU A 47 -21.34 -1.53 -11.13
CA LEU A 47 -22.56 -1.02 -11.76
C LEU A 47 -22.20 -0.10 -12.93
N TYR A 48 -22.59 -0.51 -14.13
CA TYR A 48 -22.45 0.27 -15.35
C TYR A 48 -23.76 0.95 -15.71
N ARG A 49 -23.67 2.11 -16.36
CA ARG A 49 -24.84 2.86 -16.84
C ARG A 49 -24.62 3.28 -18.29
N THR A 50 -25.53 2.90 -19.16
CA THR A 50 -25.42 3.20 -20.60
C THR A 50 -26.79 3.35 -21.24
N ALA A 51 -26.85 3.93 -22.42
CA ALA A 51 -28.06 4.14 -23.20
C ALA A 51 -27.82 3.73 -24.65
N TRP A 52 -28.84 3.18 -25.29
CA TRP A 52 -28.84 2.86 -26.71
C TRP A 52 -29.99 3.58 -27.41
N ALA A 53 -29.90 3.71 -28.73
CA ALA A 53 -31.02 4.24 -29.50
C ALA A 53 -32.26 3.34 -29.31
N PRO A 54 -33.46 3.90 -29.08
CA PRO A 54 -34.67 3.10 -28.93
C PRO A 54 -34.89 2.17 -30.13
N GLY A 55 -35.28 0.93 -29.86
CA GLY A 55 -35.43 -0.12 -30.88
C GLY A 55 -34.14 -0.87 -31.25
N THR A 56 -32.99 -0.49 -30.68
CA THR A 56 -31.72 -1.22 -30.88
C THR A 56 -31.80 -2.59 -30.22
N ASN A 57 -31.44 -3.65 -30.94
CA ASN A 57 -31.24 -4.97 -30.32
C ASN A 57 -29.89 -4.97 -29.61
N VAL A 58 -29.93 -5.12 -28.29
CA VAL A 58 -28.77 -5.15 -27.41
C VAL A 58 -28.53 -6.58 -26.94
N ALA A 59 -27.28 -7.02 -26.97
CA ALA A 59 -26.82 -8.24 -26.31
C ALA A 59 -25.65 -7.89 -25.40
N ILE A 60 -25.70 -8.30 -24.13
CA ILE A 60 -24.63 -8.16 -23.15
C ILE A 60 -24.14 -9.57 -22.85
N SER A 61 -22.84 -9.79 -22.97
CA SER A 61 -22.16 -11.03 -22.63
C SER A 61 -21.19 -10.77 -21.49
N MET A 62 -21.23 -11.58 -20.44
CA MET A 62 -20.24 -11.58 -19.37
C MET A 62 -19.50 -12.90 -19.42
N THR A 63 -18.22 -12.87 -19.81
CA THR A 63 -17.36 -14.06 -19.80
C THR A 63 -16.69 -14.18 -18.45
N VAL A 64 -17.01 -15.25 -17.75
CA VAL A 64 -16.58 -15.56 -16.40
C VAL A 64 -15.39 -16.49 -16.48
N THR A 65 -14.31 -16.14 -15.82
CA THR A 65 -13.05 -16.89 -15.74
C THR A 65 -12.76 -17.21 -14.29
N GLY A 66 -13.72 -17.89 -13.64
CA GLY A 66 -13.67 -18.21 -12.22
C GLY A 66 -14.91 -18.96 -11.79
N ASP A 67 -15.28 -18.77 -10.54
CA ASP A 67 -16.52 -19.29 -9.97
C ASP A 67 -17.70 -18.32 -10.23
N ASP A 68 -18.85 -18.68 -9.67
CA ASP A 68 -20.19 -18.13 -9.89
C ASP A 68 -20.27 -16.59 -9.89
N ASP A 69 -21.09 -16.04 -10.78
CA ASP A 69 -21.40 -14.63 -10.88
C ASP A 69 -22.83 -14.40 -11.36
N ALA A 70 -23.29 -13.15 -11.30
CA ALA A 70 -24.59 -12.77 -11.80
C ALA A 70 -24.51 -11.48 -12.61
N LEU A 71 -25.06 -11.51 -13.82
CA LEU A 71 -25.31 -10.35 -14.65
C LEU A 71 -26.75 -9.89 -14.47
N ALA A 72 -26.99 -8.64 -14.10
CA ALA A 72 -28.35 -8.11 -14.01
C ALA A 72 -28.51 -6.81 -14.81
N VAL A 73 -29.68 -6.63 -15.42
CA VAL A 73 -30.01 -5.44 -16.24
C VAL A 73 -31.33 -4.84 -15.77
N TRP A 74 -31.32 -3.52 -15.52
CA TRP A 74 -32.50 -2.70 -15.31
C TRP A 74 -32.70 -1.78 -16.50
N SER A 75 -33.93 -1.76 -17.01
CA SER A 75 -34.42 -0.84 -18.02
C SER A 75 -34.58 0.57 -17.47
N PRO A 76 -34.64 1.59 -18.36
CA PRO A 76 -34.75 2.98 -17.94
C PRO A 76 -35.95 3.23 -17.03
N GLY A 77 -35.68 3.76 -15.84
CA GLY A 77 -36.71 4.09 -14.85
C GLY A 77 -37.22 2.91 -14.02
N ASN A 78 -36.75 1.68 -14.26
CA ASN A 78 -37.06 0.55 -13.39
C ASN A 78 -36.27 0.67 -12.07
N SER A 79 -37.00 0.81 -10.96
CA SER A 79 -36.45 0.85 -9.60
C SER A 79 -36.86 -0.36 -8.75
N ALA A 80 -37.31 -1.45 -9.39
CA ALA A 80 -37.69 -2.70 -8.75
C ALA A 80 -36.60 -3.77 -9.00
N ALA A 81 -37.01 -5.05 -9.02
CA ALA A 81 -36.14 -6.14 -9.44
C ALA A 81 -35.63 -5.93 -10.88
N PRO A 82 -34.43 -6.42 -11.21
CA PRO A 82 -33.88 -6.34 -12.56
C PRO A 82 -34.83 -6.96 -13.58
N ASP A 83 -34.89 -6.36 -14.77
CA ASP A 83 -35.72 -6.86 -15.88
C ASP A 83 -35.16 -8.16 -16.43
N LEU A 84 -33.83 -8.31 -16.41
CA LEU A 84 -33.11 -9.49 -16.86
C LEU A 84 -32.03 -9.86 -15.86
N VAL A 85 -31.89 -11.16 -15.61
CA VAL A 85 -30.84 -11.75 -14.77
C VAL A 85 -30.25 -12.95 -15.49
N GLY A 86 -28.93 -12.94 -15.65
CA GLY A 86 -28.10 -14.10 -15.92
C GLY A 86 -27.75 -14.71 -14.57
N ASP A 87 -28.02 -16.00 -14.45
CA ASP A 87 -27.68 -16.80 -13.28
C ASP A 87 -27.46 -18.23 -13.78
N LEU A 88 -26.32 -18.43 -14.45
CA LEU A 88 -25.90 -19.75 -14.91
C LEU A 88 -24.94 -20.36 -13.88
N PRO A 89 -25.45 -21.05 -12.84
CA PRO A 89 -24.61 -21.59 -11.80
C PRO A 89 -23.64 -22.62 -12.38
N GLY A 90 -22.34 -22.44 -12.15
CA GLY A 90 -21.34 -23.38 -12.62
C GLY A 90 -19.92 -23.09 -12.12
N PRO A 91 -19.18 -24.09 -11.58
CA PRO A 91 -17.82 -23.92 -11.07
C PRO A 91 -16.76 -23.86 -12.20
N ASN A 92 -17.10 -23.34 -13.39
CA ASN A 92 -16.23 -23.32 -14.55
C ASN A 92 -16.42 -22.03 -15.35
N ALA A 93 -15.40 -21.68 -16.13
CA ALA A 93 -15.48 -20.59 -17.08
C ALA A 93 -16.71 -20.75 -18.00
N HIS A 94 -17.59 -19.75 -17.98
CA HIS A 94 -18.82 -19.74 -18.74
C HIS A 94 -19.09 -18.32 -19.26
N THR A 95 -20.12 -18.17 -20.08
CA THR A 95 -20.53 -16.85 -20.59
C THR A 95 -22.00 -16.67 -20.31
N GLU A 96 -22.34 -15.68 -19.49
CA GLU A 96 -23.71 -15.21 -19.33
C GLU A 96 -24.08 -14.31 -20.49
N GLN A 97 -25.26 -14.46 -21.06
CA GLN A 97 -25.75 -13.60 -22.14
C GLN A 97 -27.16 -13.12 -21.88
N LEU A 98 -27.35 -11.80 -21.88
CA LEU A 98 -28.64 -11.15 -21.78
C LEU A 98 -28.91 -10.34 -23.05
N ALA A 99 -30.10 -10.48 -23.63
CA ALA A 99 -30.48 -9.73 -24.82
C ALA A 99 -31.84 -9.03 -24.65
N PHE A 100 -31.95 -7.81 -25.15
CA PHE A 100 -33.17 -7.00 -25.10
C PHE A 100 -33.24 -6.01 -26.26
N THR A 101 -34.43 -5.47 -26.51
CA THR A 101 -34.61 -4.31 -27.38
C THR A 101 -34.61 -3.04 -26.53
N ALA A 102 -33.72 -2.10 -26.83
CA ALA A 102 -33.53 -0.89 -26.03
C ALA A 102 -34.77 0.01 -26.07
N ALA A 103 -35.19 0.49 -24.89
CA ALA A 103 -36.11 1.59 -24.70
C ALA A 103 -35.33 2.91 -24.60
N ASP A 104 -36.04 4.04 -24.67
CA ASP A 104 -35.44 5.35 -24.46
C ASP A 104 -35.02 5.54 -22.99
N GLY A 105 -33.76 5.95 -22.78
CA GLY A 105 -33.20 6.26 -21.47
C GLY A 105 -31.97 5.42 -21.07
N VAL A 106 -31.61 5.50 -19.78
CA VAL A 106 -30.38 4.91 -19.23
C VAL A 106 -30.67 3.57 -18.55
N TYR A 107 -30.02 2.52 -19.03
CA TYR A 107 -29.99 1.20 -18.41
C TYR A 107 -28.96 1.14 -17.28
N GLN A 108 -29.19 0.26 -16.32
CA GLN A 108 -28.22 -0.11 -15.30
C GLN A 108 -27.82 -1.57 -15.49
N ILE A 109 -26.53 -1.86 -15.46
CA ILE A 109 -25.98 -3.21 -15.65
C ILE A 109 -25.10 -3.52 -14.45
N LEU A 110 -25.41 -4.59 -13.72
CA LEU A 110 -24.67 -5.02 -12.55
C LEU A 110 -23.92 -6.30 -12.88
N ALA A 111 -22.63 -6.33 -12.59
CA ALA A 111 -21.88 -7.56 -12.41
C ALA A 111 -21.67 -7.78 -10.92
N TYR A 112 -21.96 -8.98 -10.42
CA TYR A 112 -21.83 -9.33 -9.01
C TYR A 112 -21.07 -10.63 -8.83
N GLY A 113 -20.05 -10.63 -7.96
CA GLY A 113 -19.31 -11.84 -7.61
C GLY A 113 -20.07 -12.66 -6.57
N GLN A 114 -20.62 -13.82 -6.97
CA GLN A 114 -21.41 -14.68 -6.09
C GLN A 114 -20.51 -15.35 -5.02
N PRO A 115 -20.86 -15.26 -3.74
CA PRO A 115 -20.12 -15.96 -2.69
C PRO A 115 -20.19 -17.49 -2.84
N PRO A 116 -19.15 -18.24 -2.44
CA PRO A 116 -17.99 -17.80 -1.66
C PRO A 116 -16.81 -17.31 -2.51
N PHE A 117 -16.96 -17.24 -3.83
CA PHE A 117 -15.84 -17.12 -4.73
C PHE A 117 -15.91 -15.79 -5.50
N GLY A 118 -14.80 -15.08 -5.58
CA GLY A 118 -14.76 -13.90 -6.44
C GLY A 118 -14.91 -14.31 -7.90
N ALA A 119 -15.38 -13.41 -8.75
CA ALA A 119 -15.53 -13.67 -10.18
C ALA A 119 -14.50 -12.86 -10.97
N GLN A 120 -13.79 -13.50 -11.91
CA GLN A 120 -13.11 -12.75 -12.95
C GLN A 120 -14.03 -12.65 -14.14
N TYR A 121 -14.32 -11.45 -14.62
CA TYR A 121 -15.28 -11.29 -15.71
C TYR A 121 -14.80 -10.31 -16.78
N GLN A 122 -15.22 -10.53 -18.02
CA GLN A 122 -15.15 -9.55 -19.10
C GLN A 122 -16.56 -9.30 -19.63
N ILE A 123 -16.99 -8.03 -19.66
CA ILE A 123 -18.29 -7.66 -20.25
C ILE A 123 -18.06 -7.17 -21.67
N ASP A 124 -18.73 -7.82 -22.61
CA ASP A 124 -18.89 -7.36 -23.98
C ASP A 124 -20.35 -7.01 -24.23
N TRP A 125 -20.64 -5.97 -25.00
CA TRP A 125 -22.00 -5.70 -25.45
C TRP A 125 -22.07 -5.35 -26.94
N GLN A 126 -23.16 -5.76 -27.59
CA GLN A 126 -23.45 -5.52 -28.99
C GLN A 126 -24.80 -4.80 -29.16
N PRO A 127 -24.92 -3.81 -30.08
CA PRO A 127 -23.80 -3.19 -30.79
C PRO A 127 -22.85 -2.49 -29.81
N SER A 128 -21.55 -2.58 -30.06
CA SER A 128 -20.57 -1.80 -29.33
C SER A 128 -20.98 -0.34 -29.48
N THR A 129 -21.21 0.35 -28.38
CA THR A 129 -21.55 1.78 -28.39
C THR A 129 -20.31 2.55 -28.84
N GLY A 130 -20.08 2.64 -30.15
CA GLY A 130 -19.15 3.60 -30.73
C GLY A 130 -19.62 5.00 -30.31
N ARG A 131 -18.90 5.59 -29.35
CA ARG A 131 -19.04 6.96 -28.80
C ARG A 131 -20.45 7.55 -28.82
N LEU A 132 -21.06 7.63 -27.64
CA LEU A 132 -22.05 8.67 -27.37
C LEU A 132 -21.38 10.05 -27.57
N ALA A 133 -21.87 10.79 -28.57
CA ALA A 133 -21.58 12.21 -28.70
C ALA A 133 -22.04 12.90 -27.41
N ALA A 134 -21.18 13.74 -26.82
CA ALA A 134 -21.60 14.67 -25.79
C ALA A 134 -22.56 15.69 -26.40
N THR A 135 -23.86 15.39 -26.40
CA THR A 135 -24.89 16.39 -26.67
C THR A 135 -25.12 17.18 -25.39
N SER A 136 -24.75 18.46 -25.42
CA SER A 136 -25.23 19.49 -24.49
C SER A 136 -26.77 19.59 -24.53
N PRO A 137 -27.40 20.21 -23.51
CA PRO A 137 -28.49 19.61 -22.75
C PRO A 137 -29.83 19.59 -23.49
N VAL A 138 -30.57 18.49 -23.29
CA VAL A 138 -32.03 18.49 -23.42
C VAL A 138 -32.59 19.30 -22.25
N ALA A 139 -33.39 20.33 -22.56
CA ALA A 139 -34.04 21.20 -21.62
C ALA A 139 -35.16 20.48 -20.86
N SER A 140 -34.82 19.71 -19.83
CA SER A 140 -35.62 19.45 -18.62
C SER A 140 -34.90 18.38 -17.78
N ALA A 141 -34.07 18.80 -16.82
CA ALA A 141 -33.54 17.87 -15.83
C ALA A 141 -34.66 17.45 -14.87
N ALA A 142 -35.35 16.35 -15.20
CA ALA A 142 -36.08 15.59 -14.19
C ALA A 142 -35.05 14.96 -13.23
N ALA A 143 -35.29 15.07 -11.93
CA ALA A 143 -34.47 14.41 -10.92
C ALA A 143 -34.49 12.89 -11.17
N LEU A 144 -33.32 12.26 -11.10
CA LEU A 144 -33.19 10.80 -11.27
C LEU A 144 -33.93 10.07 -10.13
N PRO A 145 -34.54 8.90 -10.40
CA PRO A 145 -35.19 8.08 -9.38
C PRO A 145 -34.18 7.49 -8.38
N SER A 146 -34.63 7.27 -7.14
CA SER A 146 -33.88 6.61 -6.06
C SER A 146 -33.67 5.11 -6.32
N ALA A 147 -32.60 4.54 -5.78
CA ALA A 147 -32.25 3.13 -5.93
C ALA A 147 -33.29 2.16 -5.29
N PRO A 148 -33.42 0.90 -5.78
CA PRO A 148 -34.31 -0.14 -5.23
C PRO A 148 -33.90 -0.65 -3.82
N VAL A 149 -34.80 -1.39 -3.15
CA VAL A 149 -34.56 -2.08 -1.85
C VAL A 149 -34.53 -3.61 -2.06
N ILE A 150 -33.56 -4.32 -1.45
CA ILE A 150 -33.36 -5.80 -1.56
C ILE A 150 -33.81 -6.52 -0.25
N PRO A 151 -34.43 -7.72 -0.31
CA PRO A 151 -34.86 -8.48 0.88
C PRO A 151 -33.69 -9.12 1.68
N VAL A 152 -33.83 -9.23 3.02
CA VAL A 152 -32.73 -9.14 4.02
C VAL A 152 -32.35 -10.45 4.74
N ASP A 153 -32.77 -11.63 4.28
CA ASP A 153 -32.95 -12.75 5.23
C ASP A 153 -32.00 -13.94 5.08
N GLU A 154 -30.66 -13.76 5.10
CA GLU A 154 -29.71 -14.83 5.48
C GLU A 154 -28.45 -14.26 6.18
N THR A 155 -28.10 -14.80 7.36
CA THR A 155 -26.95 -14.35 8.18
C THR A 155 -25.66 -15.08 7.76
N PRO A 156 -24.54 -14.39 7.46
CA PRO A 156 -23.37 -15.04 6.87
C PRO A 156 -22.41 -15.67 7.91
N PRO A 157 -21.80 -16.83 7.58
CA PRO A 157 -20.68 -17.41 8.31
C PRO A 157 -19.33 -16.76 7.92
N VAL A 158 -18.32 -16.98 8.77
CA VAL A 158 -17.02 -16.27 8.82
C VAL A 158 -16.03 -16.75 7.75
N SER A 159 -15.19 -15.82 7.26
CA SER A 159 -14.22 -15.95 6.16
C SER A 159 -13.19 -17.09 6.27
N SER A 160 -12.85 -17.72 5.14
CA SER A 160 -11.60 -18.46 4.92
C SER A 160 -10.87 -17.91 3.68
N GLY A 161 -9.68 -17.35 3.87
CA GLY A 161 -8.93 -16.62 2.85
C GLY A 161 -8.06 -17.46 1.90
N LEU A 162 -7.78 -16.92 0.72
CA LEU A 162 -6.70 -17.35 -0.17
C LEU A 162 -6.02 -16.11 -0.83
N PRO A 163 -4.71 -15.88 -0.62
CA PRO A 163 -3.97 -14.75 -1.19
C PRO A 163 -2.97 -15.21 -2.26
N GLU A 164 -3.24 -15.11 -3.57
CA GLU A 164 -2.18 -15.45 -4.55
C GLU A 164 -2.09 -14.70 -5.90
N PHE A 165 -2.94 -13.72 -6.26
CA PHE A 165 -2.89 -13.20 -7.66
C PHE A 165 -2.80 -11.67 -7.91
N GLN A 166 -2.45 -10.84 -6.92
CA GLN A 166 -2.44 -9.37 -7.12
C GLN A 166 -1.12 -8.71 -7.60
N ALA A 167 0.00 -9.44 -7.73
CA ALA A 167 1.33 -8.77 -7.86
C ALA A 167 1.80 -8.46 -9.30
N ALA A 168 1.37 -9.22 -10.31
CA ALA A 168 2.07 -9.25 -11.60
C ALA A 168 1.82 -8.02 -12.50
N ALA A 169 0.69 -7.31 -12.35
CA ALA A 169 0.31 -6.23 -13.26
C ALA A 169 0.91 -4.85 -12.90
N THR A 170 1.32 -4.64 -11.64
CA THR A 170 1.69 -3.30 -11.14
C THR A 170 3.16 -3.15 -10.76
N GLY A 171 3.94 -4.24 -10.73
CA GLY A 171 5.31 -4.22 -10.20
C GLY A 171 5.38 -3.95 -8.69
N VAL A 172 4.23 -4.01 -8.00
CA VAL A 172 4.09 -3.79 -6.57
C VAL A 172 3.35 -4.99 -5.96
N PHE A 173 3.96 -5.64 -4.98
CA PHE A 173 3.31 -6.60 -4.11
C PHE A 173 2.90 -5.93 -2.81
N THR A 174 1.67 -6.14 -2.36
CA THR A 174 1.19 -5.65 -1.06
C THR A 174 0.34 -6.73 -0.40
N THR A 175 0.61 -7.02 0.88
CA THR A 175 -0.23 -7.93 1.66
C THR A 175 -1.41 -7.18 2.28
N PRO A 176 -2.53 -7.86 2.59
CA PRO A 176 -3.42 -7.37 3.63
C PRO A 176 -2.70 -7.37 4.99
N TRP A 177 -3.33 -6.79 6.02
CA TRP A 177 -2.90 -6.99 7.40
C TRP A 177 -3.00 -8.47 7.74
N THR A 178 -1.86 -9.10 7.99
CA THR A 178 -1.76 -10.52 8.28
C THR A 178 -1.39 -10.71 9.73
N ALA A 179 -2.21 -11.46 10.48
CA ALA A 179 -1.92 -11.78 11.86
C ALA A 179 -0.61 -12.59 11.97
N ILE A 180 0.19 -12.28 12.99
CA ILE A 180 1.46 -12.97 13.26
C ILE A 180 1.62 -13.16 14.77
N ALA A 181 1.72 -14.43 15.20
CA ALA A 181 1.90 -14.78 16.59
C ALA A 181 3.33 -14.44 17.08
N PRO A 182 3.53 -14.17 18.38
CA PRO A 182 4.88 -13.97 18.93
C PRO A 182 5.80 -15.17 18.63
N GLY A 183 6.99 -14.89 18.09
CA GLY A 183 7.98 -15.91 17.70
C GLY A 183 7.69 -16.57 16.34
N GLN A 184 6.58 -16.24 15.68
CA GLN A 184 6.24 -16.78 14.38
C GLN A 184 7.08 -16.13 13.28
N THR A 185 7.41 -16.92 12.25
CA THR A 185 7.92 -16.43 10.97
C THR A 185 6.91 -16.75 9.88
N LEU A 186 6.43 -15.71 9.20
CA LEU A 186 5.62 -15.84 7.99
C LEU A 186 6.53 -15.81 6.76
N THR A 187 6.18 -16.57 5.73
CA THR A 187 6.79 -16.46 4.40
C THR A 187 5.72 -15.96 3.44
N PHE A 188 6.00 -14.85 2.76
CA PHE A 188 5.14 -14.28 1.74
C PHE A 188 5.73 -14.56 0.36
N THR A 189 4.91 -15.09 -0.54
CA THR A 189 5.23 -15.26 -1.96
C THR A 189 4.71 -14.04 -2.72
N HIS A 190 5.61 -13.32 -3.37
CA HIS A 190 5.30 -12.09 -4.11
C HIS A 190 5.49 -12.22 -5.63
N ASN A 191 6.27 -13.20 -6.10
CA ASN A 191 6.46 -13.52 -7.53
C ASN A 191 6.80 -12.30 -8.41
N LEU A 192 7.55 -11.32 -7.88
CA LEU A 192 7.94 -10.14 -8.66
C LEU A 192 9.11 -10.44 -9.63
N GLY A 193 9.77 -11.59 -9.50
CA GLY A 193 10.85 -12.03 -10.37
C GLY A 193 12.17 -11.30 -10.10
N GLY A 194 12.93 -10.98 -11.14
CA GLY A 194 14.03 -10.01 -11.10
C GLY A 194 15.14 -10.19 -10.04
N ASP A 195 15.89 -9.11 -9.83
CA ASP A 195 16.98 -9.03 -8.86
C ASP A 195 16.48 -8.39 -7.55
N PRO A 196 16.47 -9.13 -6.42
CA PRO A 196 15.97 -8.62 -5.14
C PRO A 196 16.78 -7.44 -4.59
N ASP A 197 17.99 -7.23 -5.10
CA ASP A 197 18.80 -6.07 -4.78
C ASP A 197 18.17 -4.75 -5.23
N GLN A 198 17.27 -4.78 -6.22
CA GLN A 198 16.55 -3.61 -6.75
C GLN A 198 15.22 -3.34 -6.03
N TYR A 199 14.83 -4.20 -5.09
CA TYR A 199 13.55 -4.05 -4.41
C TYR A 199 13.60 -3.10 -3.22
N ALA A 200 12.58 -2.25 -3.09
CA ALA A 200 12.27 -1.60 -1.83
C ALA A 200 11.28 -2.46 -1.05
N VAL A 201 11.46 -2.51 0.27
CA VAL A 201 10.57 -3.20 1.20
C VAL A 201 10.09 -2.21 2.24
N GLU A 202 8.78 -2.17 2.44
CA GLU A 202 8.14 -1.47 3.54
C GLU A 202 7.38 -2.50 4.38
N LEU A 203 7.63 -2.50 5.68
CA LEU A 203 7.02 -3.42 6.63
C LEU A 203 6.42 -2.61 7.77
N TRP A 204 5.10 -2.67 7.89
CA TRP A 204 4.31 -2.02 8.93
C TRP A 204 3.82 -3.02 9.96
N PHE A 205 3.65 -2.54 11.19
CA PHE A 205 3.04 -3.26 12.29
C PHE A 205 1.69 -2.61 12.66
N LEU A 206 0.74 -3.42 13.10
CA LEU A 206 -0.54 -2.98 13.63
C LEU A 206 -0.79 -3.66 14.97
N ASP A 207 -0.98 -2.81 15.98
CA ASP A 207 -1.59 -3.11 17.27
C ASP A 207 -3.03 -2.54 17.20
N ASP A 208 -4.02 -3.43 17.12
CA ASP A 208 -5.44 -3.05 17.00
C ASP A 208 -6.18 -3.04 18.34
N GLU A 209 -5.47 -3.19 19.47
CA GLU A 209 -6.07 -3.12 20.79
C GLU A 209 -6.48 -1.71 21.19
N ALA A 210 -7.45 -1.61 22.10
CA ALA A 210 -7.88 -0.33 22.64
C ALA A 210 -6.71 0.36 23.37
N ASN A 211 -6.29 1.51 22.84
CA ASN A 211 -5.10 2.28 23.25
C ASN A 211 -3.74 1.69 22.82
N GLY A 212 -3.78 0.72 21.91
CA GLY A 212 -2.61 0.14 21.27
C GLY A 212 -1.72 1.16 20.55
N ALA A 213 -0.59 0.66 20.04
CA ALA A 213 0.34 1.41 19.23
C ALA A 213 -0.22 1.78 17.83
N GLY A 214 -1.37 1.24 17.41
CA GLY A 214 -1.96 1.50 16.10
C GLY A 214 -1.01 1.05 14.97
N ILE A 215 -0.94 1.80 13.88
CA ILE A 215 0.03 1.55 12.81
C ILE A 215 1.39 2.13 13.21
N HIS A 216 2.43 1.30 13.32
CA HIS A 216 3.71 1.71 13.92
C HIS A 216 4.96 1.02 13.34
N HIS A 217 6.12 1.57 13.74
CA HIS A 217 7.46 0.99 13.55
C HIS A 217 8.21 0.75 14.87
N ARG A 218 7.53 0.78 16.02
CA ARG A 218 8.12 0.36 17.30
C ARG A 218 8.72 -1.05 17.18
N GLY A 219 9.97 -1.22 17.62
CA GLY A 219 10.72 -2.48 17.56
C GLY A 219 11.10 -2.91 16.14
N TYR A 220 11.07 -2.03 15.13
CA TYR A 220 11.51 -2.39 13.79
C TYR A 220 12.98 -2.84 13.78
N GLY A 221 13.24 -4.02 13.23
CA GLY A 221 14.57 -4.64 13.29
C GLY A 221 14.84 -5.43 14.57
N GLY A 222 13.96 -5.32 15.57
CA GLY A 222 14.07 -5.95 16.88
C GLY A 222 14.52 -4.99 17.98
N ASN A 223 14.07 -5.25 19.21
CA ASN A 223 14.54 -4.56 20.42
C ASN A 223 14.59 -5.54 21.60
N GLN A 224 15.55 -5.40 22.52
CA GLN A 224 15.59 -6.22 23.75
C GLN A 224 15.30 -5.37 24.99
N VAL A 225 14.18 -5.62 25.65
CA VAL A 225 13.78 -4.91 26.88
C VAL A 225 13.80 -5.90 28.03
N SER A 226 14.67 -5.68 29.02
CA SER A 226 14.77 -6.56 30.20
C SER A 226 14.95 -8.04 29.84
N GLY A 227 15.78 -8.32 28.85
CA GLY A 227 16.04 -9.68 28.34
C GLY A 227 14.98 -10.22 27.38
N GLN A 228 13.83 -9.55 27.23
CA GLN A 228 12.73 -9.96 26.36
C GLN A 228 12.91 -9.39 24.96
N LEU A 229 12.87 -10.23 23.93
CA LEU A 229 13.06 -9.80 22.54
C LEU A 229 11.70 -9.43 21.92
N GLN A 230 11.60 -8.18 21.48
CA GLN A 230 10.37 -7.53 21.00
C GLN A 230 10.56 -7.00 19.58
N GLY A 231 9.47 -6.57 18.95
CA GLY A 231 9.45 -6.06 17.58
C GLY A 231 9.39 -7.15 16.51
N ALA A 232 9.60 -6.73 15.27
CA ALA A 232 9.59 -7.60 14.11
C ALA A 232 10.53 -7.08 13.01
N PHE A 233 10.89 -7.95 12.08
CA PHE A 233 11.80 -7.64 10.98
C PHE A 233 11.49 -8.52 9.77
N TRP A 234 11.97 -8.09 8.60
CA TRP A 234 11.98 -8.93 7.40
C TRP A 234 13.37 -9.49 7.10
N SER A 235 13.41 -10.66 6.46
CA SER A 235 14.64 -11.36 6.06
C SER A 235 14.41 -12.25 4.83
N ASN A 236 15.49 -12.83 4.31
CA ASN A 236 15.47 -13.77 3.19
C ASN A 236 14.66 -13.28 1.98
N LEU A 237 14.82 -12.00 1.63
CA LEU A 237 14.23 -11.45 0.40
C LEU A 237 14.92 -12.08 -0.82
N THR A 238 14.12 -12.70 -1.68
CA THR A 238 14.51 -13.27 -2.97
C THR A 238 13.71 -12.60 -4.10
N GLY A 239 13.89 -13.06 -5.34
CA GLY A 239 13.05 -12.60 -6.45
C GLY A 239 11.56 -12.97 -6.30
N ASN A 240 11.22 -13.93 -5.44
CA ASN A 240 9.84 -14.44 -5.34
C ASN A 240 9.28 -14.49 -3.92
N THR A 241 10.12 -14.44 -2.89
CA THR A 241 9.70 -14.64 -1.51
C THR A 241 10.38 -13.70 -0.54
N ILE A 242 9.75 -13.42 0.59
CA ILE A 242 10.34 -12.75 1.73
C ILE A 242 9.79 -13.35 3.02
N ARG A 243 10.59 -13.32 4.10
CA ARG A 243 10.15 -13.72 5.44
C ARG A 243 9.93 -12.51 6.32
N VAL A 244 8.91 -12.58 7.18
CA VAL A 244 8.68 -11.63 8.27
C VAL A 244 8.62 -12.39 9.57
N THR A 245 9.43 -11.99 10.54
CA THR A 245 9.53 -12.63 11.86
C THR A 245 9.11 -11.65 12.94
N ARG A 246 8.14 -12.04 13.76
CA ARG A 246 7.80 -11.35 15.02
C ARG A 246 8.60 -11.98 16.15
N ASN A 247 9.26 -11.16 16.96
CA ASN A 247 10.05 -11.69 18.06
C ASN A 247 9.16 -12.30 19.17
N PRO A 248 9.66 -13.29 19.94
CA PRO A 248 8.85 -14.09 20.87
C PRO A 248 8.14 -13.32 21.99
N ASN A 249 8.63 -12.15 22.37
CA ASN A 249 8.09 -11.36 23.47
C ASN A 249 7.49 -10.04 23.01
N ASP A 250 7.30 -9.88 21.71
CA ASP A 250 6.61 -8.74 21.16
C ASP A 250 5.11 -8.81 21.49
N ALA A 251 4.54 -7.68 21.89
CA ALA A 251 3.14 -7.53 22.26
C ALA A 251 2.47 -6.36 21.52
N THR A 252 3.04 -5.92 20.38
CA THR A 252 2.50 -4.75 19.63
C THR A 252 2.40 -5.00 18.12
N ALA A 253 3.18 -5.91 17.54
CA ALA A 253 3.10 -6.26 16.14
C ALA A 253 2.11 -7.42 15.90
N ASP A 254 0.86 -7.27 16.33
CA ASP A 254 -0.16 -8.34 16.23
C ASP A 254 -0.49 -8.70 14.80
N ARG A 255 -0.42 -7.70 13.93
CA ARG A 255 -0.49 -7.89 12.48
C ARG A 255 0.67 -7.18 11.79
N VAL A 256 1.09 -7.76 10.68
CA VAL A 256 2.09 -7.19 9.78
C VAL A 256 1.47 -6.90 8.43
N ARG A 257 1.95 -5.83 7.80
CA ARG A 257 1.66 -5.54 6.40
C ARG A 257 2.95 -5.25 5.67
N LEU A 258 3.10 -5.89 4.53
CA LEU A 258 4.30 -5.86 3.73
C LEU A 258 3.95 -5.26 2.36
N ARG A 259 4.80 -4.34 1.90
CA ARG A 259 4.80 -3.83 0.53
C ARG A 259 6.20 -3.99 -0.06
N ILE A 260 6.27 -4.53 -1.28
CA ILE A 260 7.50 -4.71 -2.04
C ILE A 260 7.29 -4.13 -3.44
N TRP A 261 8.26 -3.38 -3.93
CA TRP A 261 8.24 -2.85 -5.30
C TRP A 261 9.65 -2.72 -5.83
N GLN A 262 9.81 -2.68 -7.15
CA GLN A 262 11.08 -2.27 -7.74
C GLN A 262 11.24 -0.76 -7.55
N ALA A 263 12.28 -0.35 -6.81
CA ALA A 263 12.55 1.06 -6.60
C ALA A 263 13.06 1.70 -7.91
N GLU A 264 12.81 3.01 -8.07
CA GLU A 264 13.54 3.80 -9.06
C GLU A 264 15.05 3.63 -8.83
N PRO A 265 15.90 3.73 -9.87
CA PRO A 265 17.35 3.71 -9.66
C PRO A 265 17.78 4.83 -8.71
N PRO A 266 18.63 4.54 -7.70
CA PRO A 266 19.16 5.60 -6.83
C PRO A 266 20.07 6.55 -7.61
N ASP A 267 20.14 7.81 -7.18
CA ASP A 267 21.10 8.77 -7.70
C ASP A 267 22.55 8.37 -7.38
N TRP A 268 22.73 7.64 -6.28
CA TRP A 268 24.02 7.03 -5.94
C TRP A 268 23.81 5.71 -5.20
N ASP A 269 24.66 4.74 -5.52
CA ASP A 269 24.64 3.39 -4.95
C ASP A 269 26.05 2.95 -4.59
N SER A 270 26.26 2.50 -3.35
CA SER A 270 27.55 1.98 -2.92
C SER A 270 27.87 0.61 -3.53
N GLY A 271 26.87 -0.10 -4.08
CA GLY A 271 26.92 -1.55 -4.23
C GLY A 271 26.99 -2.25 -2.87
N TRP A 272 27.27 -3.56 -2.88
CA TRP A 272 27.50 -4.31 -1.65
C TRP A 272 28.92 -4.10 -1.13
N LEU A 273 29.03 -3.60 0.09
CA LEU A 273 30.28 -3.37 0.79
C LEU A 273 30.41 -4.35 1.94
N SER A 274 31.57 -5.01 2.05
CA SER A 274 31.91 -5.75 3.26
C SER A 274 32.40 -4.79 4.33
N ILE A 275 31.82 -4.85 5.53
CA ILE A 275 32.16 -3.93 6.62
C ILE A 275 32.56 -4.70 7.88
N GLN A 276 33.63 -4.22 8.52
CA GLN A 276 34.15 -4.79 9.76
C GLN A 276 33.37 -4.25 10.96
N PRO A 277 33.12 -5.06 12.01
CA PRO A 277 32.37 -4.63 13.18
C PRO A 277 33.19 -3.64 14.03
N GLY A 278 32.49 -2.70 14.67
CA GLY A 278 33.02 -1.77 15.68
C GLY A 278 33.34 -0.36 15.16
N ASP A 279 33.29 0.61 16.08
CA ASP A 279 33.43 2.04 15.76
C ASP A 279 34.79 2.42 15.16
N ALA A 280 35.84 1.64 15.44
CA ALA A 280 37.16 1.82 14.82
C ALA A 280 37.14 1.57 13.29
N ASN A 281 36.06 0.96 12.78
CA ASN A 281 35.90 0.56 11.38
C ASN A 281 34.79 1.34 10.65
N ILE A 282 34.39 2.51 11.17
CA ILE A 282 33.48 3.42 10.47
C ILE A 282 33.99 3.69 9.05
N GLN A 283 33.16 3.45 8.04
CA GLN A 283 33.48 3.73 6.65
C GLN A 283 32.81 5.02 6.20
N THR A 284 33.58 5.93 5.61
CA THR A 284 33.07 7.11 4.91
C THR A 284 32.91 6.78 3.43
N LEU A 285 31.70 6.89 2.91
CA LEU A 285 31.36 6.64 1.52
C LEU A 285 31.13 7.98 0.82
N THR A 286 31.92 8.27 -0.21
CA THR A 286 31.82 9.51 -1.00
C THR A 286 30.85 9.32 -2.18
N HIS A 287 29.86 10.19 -2.28
CA HIS A 287 28.85 10.17 -3.36
C HIS A 287 28.81 11.45 -4.21
N ASN A 288 29.35 12.58 -3.72
CA ASN A 288 29.46 13.85 -4.46
C ASN A 288 28.18 14.34 -5.16
N LEU A 289 27.00 14.08 -4.59
CA LEU A 289 25.72 14.41 -5.24
C LEU A 289 25.40 15.92 -5.22
N GLY A 290 26.00 16.68 -4.30
CA GLY A 290 25.82 18.12 -4.16
C GLY A 290 24.42 18.54 -3.71
N GLY A 291 24.17 19.85 -3.60
CA GLY A 291 22.88 20.36 -3.13
C GLY A 291 22.65 20.16 -1.64
N ASN A 292 21.38 20.11 -1.23
CA ASN A 292 21.00 20.02 0.18
C ASN A 292 20.83 18.56 0.63
N ALA A 293 21.73 18.10 1.51
CA ALA A 293 21.72 16.74 2.04
C ALA A 293 20.45 16.39 2.82
N GLU A 294 19.80 17.40 3.39
CA GLU A 294 18.57 17.24 4.17
C GLU A 294 17.41 16.72 3.31
N ASP A 295 17.48 16.95 1.99
CA ASP A 295 16.44 16.51 1.07
C ASP A 295 16.63 15.05 0.67
N TYR A 296 17.82 14.47 0.81
CA TYR A 296 18.07 13.08 0.44
C TYR A 296 17.20 12.08 1.22
N LEU A 297 16.94 10.94 0.57
CA LEU A 297 16.45 9.72 1.18
C LEU A 297 17.58 8.69 1.15
N VAL A 298 17.87 8.08 2.29
CA VAL A 298 18.92 7.06 2.40
C VAL A 298 18.26 5.72 2.74
N ALA A 299 18.53 4.72 1.90
CA ALA A 299 18.20 3.34 2.19
C ALA A 299 19.48 2.59 2.55
N LEU A 300 19.41 1.78 3.60
CA LEU A 300 20.50 0.91 4.05
C LEU A 300 19.97 -0.52 4.09
N LYS A 301 20.54 -1.42 3.29
CA LYS A 301 20.20 -2.85 3.27
C LYS A 301 21.31 -3.68 3.88
N PHE A 302 20.96 -4.81 4.47
CA PHE A 302 21.93 -5.80 4.98
C PHE A 302 21.90 -7.05 4.12
N ARG A 303 23.07 -7.69 4.00
CA ARG A 303 23.23 -9.00 3.39
C ARG A 303 24.08 -9.88 4.30
N ASP A 304 23.49 -11.02 4.68
CA ASP A 304 24.18 -12.17 5.23
C ASP A 304 24.33 -13.22 4.11
N PRO A 305 25.54 -13.36 3.53
CA PRO A 305 25.78 -14.32 2.45
C PRO A 305 25.95 -15.75 2.95
N THR A 306 25.91 -16.00 4.27
CA THR A 306 26.07 -17.33 4.85
C THR A 306 24.94 -18.24 4.40
N PRO A 307 25.20 -19.45 3.86
CA PRO A 307 24.15 -20.40 3.53
C PRO A 307 23.26 -20.71 4.75
N GLY A 308 21.95 -20.53 4.61
CA GLY A 308 21.00 -20.66 5.71
C GLY A 308 20.94 -19.47 6.68
N GLY A 309 21.70 -18.42 6.41
CA GLY A 309 21.66 -17.14 7.13
C GLY A 309 20.41 -16.31 6.84
N LEU A 310 20.49 -15.01 7.14
CA LEU A 310 19.35 -14.09 6.96
C LEU A 310 19.15 -13.59 5.53
N GLY A 311 20.09 -13.87 4.60
CA GLY A 311 20.00 -13.41 3.22
C GLY A 311 19.99 -11.89 3.14
N LEU A 312 19.09 -11.29 2.36
CA LEU A 312 18.77 -9.86 2.44
C LEU A 312 17.79 -9.61 3.59
N HIS A 313 18.10 -8.69 4.51
CA HIS A 313 17.27 -8.45 5.71
C HIS A 313 17.39 -7.03 6.28
N HIS A 314 16.51 -6.72 7.24
CA HIS A 314 16.59 -5.56 8.16
C HIS A 314 16.62 -5.97 9.64
N TYR A 315 16.98 -7.22 9.97
CA TYR A 315 17.28 -7.58 11.36
C TYR A 315 18.37 -6.66 11.95
N ALA A 316 18.13 -6.19 13.18
CA ALA A 316 18.97 -5.23 13.92
C ALA A 316 19.19 -3.86 13.22
N TYR A 317 18.27 -3.43 12.36
CA TYR A 317 18.37 -2.12 11.68
C TYR A 317 18.42 -0.96 12.69
N GLY A 318 19.49 -0.15 12.65
CA GLY A 318 19.68 0.95 13.59
C GLY A 318 20.21 0.52 14.97
N GLY A 319 20.34 -0.78 15.23
CA GLY A 319 20.92 -1.35 16.44
C GLY A 319 19.94 -2.25 17.21
N LEU A 320 20.45 -3.40 17.68
CA LEU A 320 19.77 -4.30 18.63
C LEU A 320 20.79 -4.75 19.68
N ASP A 321 20.61 -4.41 20.95
CA ASP A 321 21.46 -4.90 22.03
C ASP A 321 21.03 -6.31 22.44
N LEU A 322 21.93 -7.30 22.27
CA LEU A 322 21.78 -8.63 22.84
C LEU A 322 22.83 -8.83 23.93
N SER A 323 22.41 -8.68 25.19
CA SER A 323 23.27 -8.92 26.37
C SER A 323 24.58 -8.09 26.38
N GLY A 324 24.51 -6.82 26.02
CA GLY A 324 25.63 -5.88 25.94
C GLY A 324 26.34 -5.87 24.59
N GLN A 325 25.91 -6.70 23.64
CA GLN A 325 26.44 -6.76 22.29
C GLN A 325 25.45 -6.12 21.33
N VAL A 326 25.69 -4.86 20.96
CA VAL A 326 24.87 -4.20 19.95
C VAL A 326 25.18 -4.81 18.58
N GLN A 327 24.15 -5.30 17.92
CA GLN A 327 24.17 -5.90 16.59
C GLN A 327 23.58 -4.97 15.53
N GLY A 328 23.78 -5.31 14.26
CA GLY A 328 23.31 -4.61 13.08
C GLY A 328 24.28 -3.55 12.56
N ALA A 329 23.72 -2.60 11.81
CA ALA A 329 24.44 -1.47 11.26
C ALA A 329 23.54 -0.22 11.19
N ALA A 330 24.17 0.95 11.05
CA ALA A 330 23.51 2.23 10.88
C ALA A 330 24.31 3.15 9.95
N TRP A 331 23.62 4.07 9.29
CA TRP A 331 24.24 5.17 8.57
C TRP A 331 24.07 6.49 9.34
N PHE A 332 25.01 7.42 9.17
CA PHE A 332 25.03 8.69 9.88
C PHE A 332 25.93 9.73 9.19
N ASN A 333 25.96 10.95 9.71
CA ASN A 333 26.74 12.07 9.19
C ASN A 333 26.56 12.28 7.68
N LEU A 334 25.31 12.20 7.21
CA LEU A 334 24.97 12.49 5.82
C LEU A 334 25.28 13.95 5.50
N SER A 335 26.03 14.16 4.44
CA SER A 335 26.38 15.47 3.87
C SER A 335 26.00 15.51 2.39
N SER A 336 26.28 16.61 1.71
CA SER A 336 26.03 16.72 0.27
C SER A 336 27.05 15.92 -0.57
N THR A 337 28.10 15.41 0.04
CA THR A 337 29.17 14.68 -0.67
C THR A 337 29.50 13.32 -0.09
N SER A 338 29.07 13.01 1.13
CA SER A 338 29.40 11.75 1.81
C SER A 338 28.33 11.27 2.78
N VAL A 339 28.37 9.98 3.09
CA VAL A 339 27.64 9.36 4.20
C VAL A 339 28.57 8.41 4.94
N GLN A 340 28.41 8.28 6.25
CA GLN A 340 29.16 7.30 7.04
C GLN A 340 28.28 6.10 7.36
N VAL A 341 28.90 4.91 7.43
CA VAL A 341 28.25 3.67 7.83
C VAL A 341 29.09 2.96 8.89
N VAL A 342 28.41 2.37 9.87
CA VAL A 342 29.03 1.56 10.93
C VAL A 342 28.29 0.25 11.08
N ARG A 343 29.04 -0.84 11.24
CA ARG A 343 28.56 -2.11 11.78
C ARG A 343 28.88 -2.13 13.26
N PHE A 344 27.90 -2.39 14.11
CA PHE A 344 28.14 -2.38 15.55
C PHE A 344 29.10 -3.51 15.96
N ALA A 345 29.85 -3.30 17.04
CA ALA A 345 30.92 -4.21 17.46
C ALA A 345 30.44 -5.65 17.73
N GLY A 346 29.21 -5.82 18.20
CA GLY A 346 28.62 -7.12 18.51
C GLY A 346 27.95 -7.81 17.32
N ASP A 347 27.88 -7.16 16.15
CA ASP A 347 27.13 -7.68 15.02
C ASP A 347 27.77 -8.93 14.38
N GLN A 348 26.96 -9.95 14.15
CA GLN A 348 27.35 -11.19 13.45
C GLN A 348 26.55 -11.44 12.17
N VAL A 349 25.57 -10.59 11.87
CA VAL A 349 24.51 -10.91 10.90
C VAL A 349 24.39 -9.88 9.77
N ALA A 350 25.04 -8.72 9.85
CA ALA A 350 25.13 -7.75 8.76
C ALA A 350 26.59 -7.58 8.25
N PRO A 351 27.26 -8.65 7.79
CA PRO A 351 28.64 -8.55 7.31
C PRO A 351 28.79 -7.72 6.04
N GLN A 352 27.70 -7.57 5.27
CA GLN A 352 27.64 -6.71 4.11
C GLN A 352 26.48 -5.72 4.20
N VAL A 353 26.73 -4.50 3.71
CA VAL A 353 25.71 -3.45 3.60
C VAL A 353 25.69 -2.85 2.22
N ARG A 354 24.55 -2.27 1.85
CA ARG A 354 24.42 -1.42 0.67
C ARG A 354 23.69 -0.14 1.05
N VAL A 355 24.31 0.99 0.73
CA VAL A 355 23.76 2.33 0.96
C VAL A 355 23.34 2.89 -0.39
N MET A 356 22.07 3.28 -0.49
CA MET A 356 21.51 3.92 -1.68
C MET A 356 20.99 5.30 -1.27
N ILE A 357 21.29 6.31 -2.08
CA ILE A 357 20.87 7.69 -1.86
C ILE A 357 19.99 8.12 -3.03
N TYR A 358 18.82 8.64 -2.70
CA TYR A 358 17.85 9.17 -3.64
C TYR A 358 17.65 10.65 -3.35
N ARG A 359 17.69 11.49 -4.38
CA ARG A 359 17.21 12.87 -4.32
C ARG A 359 15.71 12.84 -4.58
N PRO A 360 14.89 13.57 -3.80
CA PRO A 360 13.48 13.66 -4.08
C PRO A 360 13.27 14.18 -5.50
N ASP A 361 12.44 13.50 -6.27
CA ASP A 361 11.98 13.98 -7.56
C ASP A 361 11.21 15.30 -7.31
N PRO A 362 11.66 16.46 -7.85
CA PRO A 362 10.95 17.72 -7.71
C PRO A 362 9.54 17.67 -8.32
N ALA A 363 9.28 16.77 -9.27
CA ALA A 363 7.96 16.54 -9.84
C ALA A 363 7.05 15.71 -8.91
N ARG A 364 7.62 15.02 -7.91
CA ARG A 364 6.90 14.20 -6.92
C ARG A 364 7.36 14.53 -5.49
N PRO A 365 7.15 15.77 -5.01
CA PRO A 365 7.49 16.14 -3.65
C PRO A 365 6.67 15.30 -2.65
N PRO A 366 7.14 15.16 -1.39
CA PRO A 366 6.32 14.54 -0.36
C PRO A 366 5.00 15.29 -0.21
N ALA A 367 3.89 14.55 -0.11
CA ALA A 367 2.58 15.12 0.17
C ALA A 367 2.53 15.77 1.56
N TYR A 368 3.36 15.27 2.48
CA TYR A 368 3.60 15.88 3.77
C TYR A 368 5.08 15.83 4.14
N ASP A 369 5.62 16.94 4.62
CA ASP A 369 6.94 17.03 5.22
C ASP A 369 6.82 17.80 6.54
N SER A 370 7.17 17.14 7.65
CA SER A 370 7.11 17.79 8.95
C SER A 370 8.11 18.94 9.09
N GLY A 371 9.15 18.98 8.24
CA GLY A 371 10.41 19.64 8.55
C GLY A 371 11.10 18.96 9.73
N TRP A 372 12.22 19.52 10.20
CA TRP A 372 12.85 19.07 11.43
C TRP A 372 12.05 19.52 12.65
N ARG A 373 11.73 18.55 13.52
CA ARG A 373 10.96 18.77 14.76
C ARG A 373 11.78 18.28 15.94
N THR A 374 11.99 19.15 16.91
CA THR A 374 12.57 18.76 18.20
C THR A 374 11.60 17.85 18.94
N VAL A 375 12.12 16.73 19.43
CA VAL A 375 11.39 15.82 20.33
C VAL A 375 12.23 15.69 21.59
N ASN A 376 11.71 16.10 22.74
CA ASN A 376 12.46 15.93 23.99
C ASN A 376 12.54 14.46 24.38
N VAL A 377 13.57 14.08 25.12
CA VAL A 377 13.71 12.70 25.61
C VAL A 377 12.47 12.27 26.40
N GLY A 378 12.00 11.05 26.13
CA GLY A 378 10.82 10.47 26.77
C GLY A 378 9.49 11.12 26.36
N GLN A 379 9.47 12.05 25.40
CA GLN A 379 8.26 12.70 24.92
C GLN A 379 7.72 12.06 23.64
N MET A 380 6.40 12.17 23.53
CA MET A 380 5.63 11.85 22.34
C MET A 380 5.14 13.15 21.71
N VAL A 381 5.38 13.32 20.41
CA VAL A 381 4.94 14.48 19.65
C VAL A 381 3.97 14.02 18.58
N THR A 382 2.79 14.62 18.56
CA THR A 382 1.82 14.40 17.49
C THR A 382 2.16 15.29 16.30
N LEU A 383 2.27 14.68 15.13
CA LEU A 383 2.46 15.35 13.85
C LEU A 383 1.17 15.24 13.04
N ASN A 384 0.49 16.37 12.85
CA ASN A 384 -0.71 16.43 12.02
C ASN A 384 -0.29 16.66 10.55
N HIS A 385 -0.66 15.73 9.67
CA HIS A 385 -0.41 15.82 8.23
C HIS A 385 -1.67 16.08 7.41
N ASN A 386 -2.86 15.83 7.97
CA ASN A 386 -4.16 16.14 7.39
C ASN A 386 -4.37 15.67 5.94
N LEU A 387 -3.69 14.58 5.54
CA LEU A 387 -3.76 14.06 4.17
C LEU A 387 -5.12 13.40 3.86
N GLY A 388 -5.79 12.88 4.89
CA GLY A 388 -7.02 12.11 4.74
C GLY A 388 -6.80 10.76 4.04
N GLY A 389 -7.88 10.00 3.88
CA GLY A 389 -7.81 8.71 3.19
C GLY A 389 -7.16 7.60 3.99
N ASN A 390 -6.75 6.54 3.29
CA ASN A 390 -6.27 5.31 3.91
C ASN A 390 -4.75 5.39 4.18
N PRO A 391 -4.29 5.37 5.45
CA PRO A 391 -2.86 5.37 5.77
C PRO A 391 -2.11 4.18 5.16
N MET A 392 -2.82 3.15 4.73
CA MET A 392 -2.25 2.01 4.04
C MET A 392 -1.64 2.38 2.70
N ASN A 393 -2.02 3.51 2.11
CA ASN A 393 -1.45 3.97 0.86
C ASN A 393 -0.20 4.81 1.06
N TYR A 394 0.13 5.23 2.27
CA TYR A 394 1.28 6.09 2.50
C TYR A 394 2.60 5.34 2.30
N ILE A 395 3.60 6.04 1.79
CA ILE A 395 5.01 5.67 1.87
C ILE A 395 5.63 6.63 2.88
N LEU A 396 6.05 6.11 4.04
CA LEU A 396 6.58 6.93 5.13
C LEU A 396 8.09 6.78 5.23
N ARG A 397 8.80 7.91 5.34
CA ARG A 397 10.22 7.94 5.69
C ARG A 397 10.44 8.78 6.93
N THR A 398 11.19 8.22 7.87
CA THR A 398 11.69 8.92 9.04
C THR A 398 13.18 9.14 8.92
N ALA A 399 13.62 10.33 9.30
CA ALA A 399 15.02 10.65 9.52
C ALA A 399 15.17 11.24 10.92
N ALA A 400 16.29 10.94 11.56
CA ALA A 400 16.68 11.56 12.82
C ALA A 400 17.93 12.41 12.61
N ARG A 401 18.11 13.43 13.45
CA ARG A 401 19.39 14.12 13.56
C ARG A 401 19.76 14.45 14.99
N SER A 402 21.07 14.52 15.23
CA SER A 402 21.64 15.05 16.46
C SER A 402 22.95 15.77 16.19
N ALA A 403 23.39 16.60 17.13
CA ALA A 403 24.68 17.29 17.04
C ALA A 403 25.88 16.32 16.90
N GLN A 404 25.79 15.12 17.46
CA GLN A 404 26.88 14.14 17.46
C GLN A 404 26.94 13.29 16.18
N HIS A 405 25.78 13.00 15.57
CA HIS A 405 25.68 12.02 14.48
C HIS A 405 25.15 12.61 13.17
N GLY A 406 24.89 13.91 13.11
CA GLY A 406 24.24 14.54 11.96
C GLY A 406 22.90 13.86 11.66
N VAL A 407 22.48 13.88 10.39
CA VAL A 407 21.35 13.08 9.92
C VAL A 407 21.73 11.60 9.92
N ASN A 408 20.92 10.73 10.54
CA ASN A 408 21.29 9.35 10.84
C ASN A 408 20.09 8.38 10.97
N SER A 409 20.41 7.09 11.09
CA SER A 409 19.45 6.00 11.32
C SER A 409 19.66 5.26 12.65
N PHE A 410 20.40 5.82 13.61
CA PHE A 410 20.65 5.14 14.88
C PHE A 410 19.36 5.00 15.71
N GLY A 411 19.17 3.80 16.28
CA GLY A 411 18.02 3.46 17.11
C GLY A 411 16.68 3.59 16.38
N ALA A 412 16.66 3.44 15.06
CA ALA A 412 15.42 3.39 14.29
C ALA A 412 14.56 2.22 14.77
N GLY A 413 13.31 2.50 15.18
CA GLY A 413 12.43 1.51 15.81
C GLY A 413 12.57 1.44 17.33
N GLY A 414 13.59 2.10 17.90
CA GLY A 414 13.91 2.10 19.33
C GLY A 414 14.90 1.00 19.71
N LEU A 415 15.92 1.39 20.49
CA LEU A 415 16.99 0.52 20.99
C LEU A 415 17.05 0.64 22.52
N THR A 416 16.80 -0.46 23.22
CA THR A 416 17.03 -0.57 24.65
C THR A 416 18.34 -1.30 24.87
N LEU A 417 19.28 -0.63 25.54
CA LEU A 417 20.57 -1.22 25.90
C LEU A 417 20.41 -2.14 27.12
N SER A 418 21.35 -3.08 27.27
CA SER A 418 21.45 -4.02 28.39
C SER A 418 21.52 -3.35 29.77
N ASN A 419 21.97 -2.10 29.83
CA ASN A 419 21.96 -1.28 31.05
C ASN A 419 20.60 -0.58 31.31
N GLY A 420 19.57 -0.90 30.53
CA GLY A 420 18.22 -0.34 30.62
C GLY A 420 18.03 1.01 29.94
N GLN A 421 19.06 1.61 29.33
CA GLN A 421 18.93 2.90 28.63
C GLN A 421 18.18 2.74 27.31
N GLY A 422 17.10 3.49 27.12
CA GLY A 422 16.40 3.59 25.85
C GLY A 422 17.00 4.69 24.97
N ARG A 423 17.38 4.33 23.74
CA ARG A 423 17.91 5.22 22.70
C ARG A 423 17.12 5.07 21.41
N GLY A 424 17.18 6.09 20.56
CA GLY A 424 16.40 6.18 19.34
C GLY A 424 14.96 6.59 19.56
N GLY A 425 14.11 6.14 18.65
CA GLY A 425 12.71 6.52 18.59
C GLY A 425 11.99 5.85 17.43
N PHE A 426 10.68 6.02 17.41
CA PHE A 426 9.79 5.35 16.48
C PHE A 426 8.53 6.17 16.20
N VAL A 427 7.89 5.86 15.08
CA VAL A 427 6.55 6.36 14.73
C VAL A 427 5.51 5.34 15.18
N GLN A 428 4.38 5.82 15.67
CA GLN A 428 3.21 5.01 16.03
C GLN A 428 1.91 5.79 15.78
N ARG A 429 0.78 5.09 15.90
CA ARG A 429 -0.56 5.64 15.73
C ARG A 429 -0.73 6.46 14.44
N LEU A 430 -0.15 5.97 13.34
CA LEU A 430 -0.39 6.58 12.04
C LEU A 430 -1.87 6.42 11.66
N THR A 431 -2.51 7.52 11.29
CA THR A 431 -3.90 7.58 10.85
C THR A 431 -3.99 8.27 9.49
N GLY A 432 -5.21 8.48 8.97
CA GLY A 432 -5.42 9.30 7.79
C GLY A 432 -4.98 10.76 7.96
N SER A 433 -4.86 11.29 9.17
CA SER A 433 -4.62 12.72 9.40
C SER A 433 -3.44 13.05 10.32
N SER A 434 -2.96 12.11 11.12
CA SER A 434 -1.88 12.35 12.08
C SER A 434 -1.05 11.10 12.34
N MET A 435 0.08 11.30 13.02
CA MET A 435 0.89 10.25 13.61
C MET A 435 1.54 10.74 14.90
N GLU A 436 2.12 9.84 15.68
CA GLU A 436 2.93 10.16 16.84
C GLU A 436 4.37 9.74 16.62
N VAL A 437 5.31 10.61 17.02
CA VAL A 437 6.74 10.29 17.08
C VAL A 437 7.18 10.29 18.53
N TYR A 438 7.82 9.21 18.96
CA TYR A 438 8.31 9.05 20.32
C TYR A 438 9.84 8.97 20.34
N ARG A 439 10.47 9.72 21.23
CA ARG A 439 11.91 9.65 21.53
C ARG A 439 12.12 8.99 22.89
N LEU A 440 13.01 8.01 22.95
CA LEU A 440 13.26 7.26 24.19
C LEU A 440 13.96 8.12 25.29
N PRO A 441 13.78 7.82 26.59
CA PRO A 441 14.17 8.70 27.69
C PRO A 441 15.68 8.97 27.87
N GLN A 442 16.57 8.20 27.26
CA GLN A 442 18.03 8.38 27.32
C GLN A 442 18.65 8.52 25.93
N ASP A 443 17.85 8.89 24.94
CA ASP A 443 18.30 8.99 23.57
C ASP A 443 19.27 10.16 23.33
N ILE A 444 20.35 9.86 22.58
CA ILE A 444 21.33 10.84 22.09
C ILE A 444 21.38 10.90 20.55
N TYR A 445 20.61 10.04 19.87
CA TYR A 445 20.65 9.88 18.42
C TYR A 445 19.64 10.77 17.68
N GLN A 446 18.52 11.11 18.33
CA GLN A 446 17.34 11.72 17.71
C GLN A 446 16.91 12.98 18.48
N GLN A 447 17.76 14.02 18.50
CA GLN A 447 17.35 15.32 19.08
C GLN A 447 16.22 15.95 18.28
N GLU A 448 16.25 15.76 16.96
CA GLU A 448 15.20 16.17 16.05
C GLU A 448 14.85 15.02 15.10
N VAL A 449 13.59 15.03 14.64
CA VAL A 449 13.04 14.06 13.71
C VAL A 449 12.43 14.80 12.51
N ARG A 450 12.50 14.20 11.33
CA ARG A 450 11.78 14.63 10.14
C ARG A 450 11.01 13.45 9.60
N VAL A 451 9.71 13.61 9.42
CA VAL A 451 8.84 12.62 8.80
C VAL A 451 8.33 13.18 7.49
N ARG A 452 8.46 12.35 6.45
CA ARG A 452 7.96 12.64 5.11
C ARG A 452 7.02 11.53 4.66
N ILE A 453 5.89 11.91 4.09
CA ILE A 453 4.90 10.99 3.50
C ILE A 453 4.77 11.30 2.01
N TRP A 454 4.86 10.26 1.20
CA TRP A 454 4.49 10.30 -0.22
C TRP A 454 3.20 9.50 -0.41
N LEU A 455 2.37 9.99 -1.32
CA LEU A 455 1.24 9.24 -1.85
C LEU A 455 1.69 8.56 -3.15
N PRO A 456 1.41 7.27 -3.36
CA PRO A 456 1.65 6.59 -4.63
C PRO A 456 0.97 7.36 -5.76
N THR A 457 1.73 7.62 -6.82
CA THR A 457 1.21 8.23 -8.04
C THR A 457 0.75 7.12 -8.96
N TYR A 458 -0.55 7.04 -9.21
CA TYR A 458 -1.10 6.17 -10.24
C TYR A 458 -1.24 7.01 -11.52
N SER A 459 -0.54 6.61 -12.58
CA SER A 459 -0.73 7.22 -13.90
C SER A 459 -1.84 6.47 -14.62
N LEU A 460 -2.96 7.14 -14.86
CA LEU A 460 -4.04 6.61 -15.69
C LEU A 460 -3.71 6.94 -17.16
N TYR A 461 -3.37 5.92 -17.95
CA TYR A 461 -3.23 6.08 -19.39
C TYR A 461 -4.62 6.08 -20.02
N LEU A 462 -5.14 7.27 -20.28
CA LEU A 462 -6.31 7.45 -21.15
C LEU A 462 -5.83 7.37 -22.61
N PRO A 463 -6.51 6.63 -23.51
CA PRO A 463 -6.13 6.64 -24.92
C PRO A 463 -6.24 8.06 -25.52
N LEU A 464 -5.13 8.58 -26.04
CA LEU A 464 -5.10 9.83 -26.81
C LEU A 464 -5.57 9.53 -28.23
N VAL A 465 -6.80 9.90 -28.56
CA VAL A 465 -7.30 9.83 -29.94
C VAL A 465 -7.01 11.17 -30.62
N ASP A 466 -5.93 11.22 -31.41
CA ASP A 466 -5.68 12.32 -32.33
C ASP A 466 -6.70 12.26 -33.47
N GLY A 467 -7.55 13.27 -33.55
CA GLY A 467 -8.53 13.42 -34.61
C GLY A 467 -7.83 13.83 -35.90
N GLY A 468 -7.17 12.89 -36.56
CA GLY A 468 -6.66 13.06 -37.92
C GLY A 468 -7.83 13.43 -38.82
N ALA A 469 -7.96 14.72 -39.12
CA ALA A 469 -8.87 15.21 -40.14
C ALA A 469 -8.38 14.67 -41.49
N GLY A 470 -8.92 13.53 -41.89
CA GLY A 470 -8.78 13.01 -43.25
C GLY A 470 -9.44 13.99 -44.21
N SER A 471 -8.63 14.78 -44.90
CA SER A 471 -9.05 15.49 -46.09
C SER A 471 -9.07 14.53 -47.27
N ALA A 472 -10.25 14.09 -47.69
CA ALA A 472 -10.64 13.78 -49.07
C ALA A 472 -12.15 13.57 -49.15
#